data_AF-A0A8T3UX04-F1
#
_entry.id   AF-A0A8T3UX04-F1
#
_cell.length_a   1.000
_cell.length_b   1.000
_cell.length_c   1.000
_cell.angle_alpha   90.00
_cell.angle_beta   90.00
_cell.angle_gamma   90.00
#
_symmetry.space_group_name_H-M   'P 1'
#
loop_
_entity.id
_entity.type
_entity.pdbx_description
1 polymer ?
#
loop_
_entity_poly.entity_id
_entity_poly.type
_entity_poly.pdbx_seq_one_letter_code
_entity_poly.pdbx_strand_id
1 'polypeptide(L)'
;MNQVDIFLKVIIGIFFFIYAILFCYVISEMIGPLNYLIFFLPFIISISLCMFFKKSLKKLKSANDFLLFSSAGLGAIKLVASKLNHDSLVLNQIIDALKNSTLLLMILATAATLKASIALFEIFTNE
;
A
#
# COMPACT_ATOMS: atom_id res chain seq x y z
N MET A 1 -6.71 -13.36 -26.74
CA MET A 1 -7.14 -13.16 -25.34
C MET A 1 -8.42 -13.97 -25.16
N ASN A 2 -8.48 -14.87 -24.18
CA ASN A 2 -9.59 -15.81 -24.07
C ASN A 2 -10.85 -15.07 -23.57
N GLN A 3 -12.07 -15.50 -23.97
CA GLN A 3 -13.32 -14.86 -23.50
C GLN A 3 -13.42 -14.85 -21.96
N VAL A 4 -12.90 -15.90 -21.32
CA VAL A 4 -12.83 -16.03 -19.86
C VAL A 4 -11.94 -14.94 -19.24
N ASP A 5 -10.82 -14.58 -19.87
CA ASP A 5 -9.90 -13.55 -19.38
C ASP A 5 -10.55 -12.16 -19.41
N ILE A 6 -11.32 -11.87 -20.47
CA ILE A 6 -12.04 -10.60 -20.61
C ILE A 6 -13.11 -10.50 -19.52
N PHE A 7 -13.89 -11.57 -19.32
CA PHE A 7 -14.93 -11.61 -18.31
C PHE A 7 -14.37 -11.42 -16.89
N LEU A 8 -13.25 -12.07 -16.57
CA LEU A 8 -12.59 -11.92 -15.28
C LEU A 8 -12.08 -10.49 -15.05
N LYS A 9 -11.46 -9.86 -16.06
CA LYS A 9 -11.01 -8.46 -15.97
C LYS A 9 -12.18 -7.49 -15.72
N VAL A 10 -13.32 -7.72 -16.36
CA VAL A 10 -14.54 -6.90 -16.15
C VAL A 10 -15.05 -7.06 -14.72
N ILE A 11 -15.14 -8.30 -14.21
CA ILE A 11 -15.55 -8.56 -12.83
C ILE A 11 -14.63 -7.86 -11.83
N ILE A 12 -13.31 -8.00 -11.99
CA ILE A 12 -12.32 -7.34 -11.13
C ILE A 12 -12.48 -5.81 -11.18
N GLY A 13 -12.68 -5.25 -12.39
CA GLY A 13 -12.93 -3.82 -12.57
C GLY A 13 -14.18 -3.33 -11.84
N ILE A 14 -15.27 -4.10 -11.90
CA ILE A 14 -16.53 -3.78 -11.19
C ILE A 14 -16.32 -3.81 -9.67
N PHE A 15 -15.66 -4.84 -9.14
CA PHE A 15 -15.36 -4.91 -7.70
C PHE A 15 -14.47 -3.76 -7.24
N PHE A 16 -13.46 -3.41 -8.03
CA PHE A 16 -12.60 -2.26 -7.73
C PHE A 16 -13.38 -0.94 -7.72
N PHE A 17 -14.28 -0.75 -8.68
CA PHE A 17 -15.14 0.43 -8.76
C PHE A 17 -16.09 0.54 -7.55
N ILE A 18 -16.74 -0.56 -7.18
CA ILE A 18 -17.60 -0.64 -5.99
C ILE A 18 -16.80 -0.32 -4.72
N TYR A 19 -15.60 -0.89 -4.59
CA TYR A 19 -14.69 -0.60 -3.47
C TYR A 19 -14.33 0.88 -3.40
N ALA A 20 -13.97 1.50 -4.53
CA ALA A 20 -13.64 2.92 -4.58
C ALA A 20 -14.82 3.81 -4.16
N ILE A 21 -16.05 3.48 -4.59
CA ILE A 21 -17.26 4.22 -4.18
C ILE A 21 -17.52 4.07 -2.69
N LEU A 22 -17.48 2.85 -2.15
CA LEU A 22 -17.67 2.59 -0.71
C LEU A 22 -16.60 3.31 0.13
N PHE A 23 -15.35 3.30 -0.34
CA PHE A 23 -14.26 4.01 0.30
C PHE A 23 -14.49 5.53 0.32
N CYS A 24 -14.84 6.13 -0.83
CA CYS A 24 -15.18 7.54 -0.92
C CYS A 24 -16.39 7.92 -0.03
N TYR A 25 -17.40 7.05 0.04
CA TYR A 25 -18.59 7.25 0.86
C TYR A 25 -18.27 7.26 2.35
N VAL A 26 -17.56 6.23 2.85
CA VAL A 26 -17.11 6.14 4.25
C VAL A 26 -16.25 7.34 4.63
N ILE A 27 -15.35 7.76 3.73
CA ILE A 27 -14.53 8.94 3.90
C ILE A 27 -15.38 10.22 3.92
N SER A 28 -16.39 10.35 3.06
CA SER A 28 -17.25 11.54 3.04
C SER A 28 -18.04 11.72 4.33
N GLU A 29 -18.43 10.63 4.99
CA GLU A 29 -19.21 10.68 6.24
C GLU A 29 -18.35 10.92 7.48
N MET A 30 -17.03 10.73 7.41
CA MET A 30 -16.15 10.78 8.59
C MET A 30 -15.32 12.08 8.76
N ILE A 31 -15.40 13.09 7.89
CA ILE A 31 -14.21 13.93 7.64
C ILE A 31 -14.41 15.45 7.68
N GLY A 32 -13.67 16.08 8.60
CA GLY A 32 -13.04 17.40 8.39
C GLY A 32 -11.71 17.27 7.61
N PRO A 33 -11.19 18.37 7.02
CA PRO A 33 -10.26 18.38 5.88
C PRO A 33 -8.96 17.55 5.99
N LEU A 34 -8.46 17.26 7.20
CA LEU A 34 -7.20 16.56 7.42
C LEU A 34 -7.26 15.07 7.02
N ASN A 35 -8.40 14.42 7.27
CA ASN A 35 -8.54 13.00 6.98
C ASN A 35 -8.60 12.75 5.46
N TYR A 36 -9.10 13.71 4.67
CA TYR A 36 -9.10 13.63 3.20
C TYR A 36 -7.68 13.49 2.65
N LEU A 37 -6.73 14.27 3.19
CA LEU A 37 -5.32 14.18 2.84
C LEU A 37 -4.72 12.81 3.19
N ILE A 38 -5.02 12.28 4.37
CA ILE A 38 -4.46 10.99 4.82
C ILE A 38 -4.93 9.82 3.95
N PHE A 39 -6.17 9.84 3.47
CA PHE A 39 -6.71 8.75 2.65
C PHE A 39 -6.43 8.88 1.15
N PHE A 40 -6.60 10.07 0.57
CA PHE A 40 -6.48 10.24 -0.88
C PHE A 40 -5.06 10.43 -1.35
N LEU A 41 -4.19 11.06 -0.55
CA LEU A 41 -2.82 11.36 -0.96
C LEU A 41 -2.01 10.09 -1.29
N PRO A 42 -2.04 9.01 -0.46
CA PRO A 42 -1.40 7.74 -0.80
C PRO A 42 -1.88 7.17 -2.14
N PHE A 43 -3.18 7.26 -2.41
CA PHE A 43 -3.80 6.73 -3.62
C PHE A 43 -3.40 7.51 -4.88
N ILE A 44 -3.44 8.85 -4.81
CA ILE A 44 -3.02 9.73 -5.91
C ILE A 44 -1.54 9.54 -6.22
N ILE A 45 -0.68 9.48 -5.20
CA ILE A 45 0.76 9.22 -5.38
C ILE A 45 0.98 7.84 -6.02
N SER A 46 0.26 6.81 -5.56
CA SER A 46 0.36 5.44 -6.07
C SER A 46 0.02 5.34 -7.55
N ILE A 47 -1.10 5.93 -7.97
CA ILE A 47 -1.52 5.97 -9.38
C ILE A 47 -0.50 6.77 -10.20
N SER A 48 -0.07 7.93 -9.70
CA SER A 48 0.92 8.78 -10.39
C SER A 48 2.24 8.05 -10.62
N LEU A 49 2.74 7.33 -9.62
CA LEU A 49 3.95 6.50 -9.73
C LEU A 49 3.77 5.36 -10.74
N CYS A 50 2.64 4.66 -10.73
CA CYS A 50 2.36 3.61 -11.72
C CYS A 50 2.35 4.17 -13.15
N MET A 51 1.74 5.34 -13.35
CA MET A 51 1.67 5.98 -14.67
C MET A 51 3.05 6.47 -15.13
N PHE A 52 3.83 7.09 -14.24
CA PHE A 52 5.15 7.64 -14.56
C PHE A 52 6.18 6.54 -14.84
N PHE A 53 6.15 5.46 -14.07
CA PHE A 53 7.08 4.34 -14.18
C PHE A 53 6.49 3.13 -14.92
N LYS A 54 5.48 3.34 -15.78
CA LYS A 54 4.82 2.26 -16.52
C LYS A 54 5.80 1.34 -17.25
N LYS A 55 6.83 1.89 -17.90
CA LYS A 55 7.87 1.12 -18.62
C LYS A 55 8.84 0.34 -17.71
N SER A 56 8.88 0.65 -16.42
CA SER A 56 9.77 0.05 -15.44
C SER A 56 8.99 -0.49 -14.23
N LEU A 57 7.73 -0.89 -14.44
CA LEU A 57 6.81 -1.33 -13.39
C LEU A 57 7.38 -2.47 -12.54
N LYS A 58 8.09 -3.42 -13.16
CA LYS A 58 8.79 -4.51 -12.47
C LYS A 58 9.81 -4.01 -11.45
N LYS A 59 10.59 -2.96 -11.79
CA LYS A 59 11.57 -2.36 -10.86
C LYS A 59 10.89 -1.61 -9.73
N LEU A 60 9.82 -0.86 -10.04
CA LEU A 60 9.01 -0.16 -9.04
C LEU A 60 8.40 -1.15 -8.03
N LYS A 61 7.86 -2.27 -8.54
CA LYS A 61 7.31 -3.37 -7.72
C LYS A 61 8.36 -3.94 -6.78
N SER A 62 9.54 -4.32 -7.28
CA SER A 62 10.61 -4.88 -6.44
C SER A 62 11.07 -3.91 -5.35
N ALA A 63 11.20 -2.62 -5.67
CA ALA A 63 11.57 -1.60 -4.68
C ALA A 63 10.50 -1.43 -3.60
N ASN A 64 9.23 -1.42 -4.02
CA ASN A 64 8.09 -1.31 -3.11
C ASN A 64 7.95 -2.54 -2.21
N ASP A 65 8.13 -3.74 -2.77
CA ASP A 65 8.13 -5.00 -2.01
C ASP A 65 9.26 -5.02 -1.00
N PHE A 66 10.48 -4.59 -1.36
CA PHE A 66 11.59 -4.49 -0.43
C PHE A 66 11.25 -3.59 0.78
N LEU A 67 10.63 -2.43 0.55
CA LEU A 67 10.22 -1.52 1.63
C LEU A 67 9.19 -2.18 2.55
N LEU A 68 8.13 -2.77 1.98
CA LEU A 68 7.07 -3.42 2.75
C LEU A 68 7.58 -4.63 3.54
N PHE A 69 8.40 -5.49 2.92
CA PHE A 69 8.95 -6.66 3.59
C PHE A 69 10.00 -6.29 4.64
N SER A 70 10.80 -5.26 4.43
CA SER A 70 11.74 -4.77 5.45
C SER A 70 10.98 -4.24 6.67
N SER A 71 9.92 -3.46 6.45
CA SER A 71 9.06 -2.96 7.53
C SER A 71 8.37 -4.10 8.30
N ALA A 72 7.79 -5.07 7.58
CA ALA A 72 7.18 -6.24 8.19
C ALA A 72 8.20 -7.10 8.96
N GLY A 73 9.41 -7.25 8.40
CA GLY A 73 10.53 -7.96 9.02
C GLY A 73 10.96 -7.31 10.35
N LEU A 74 11.07 -5.99 10.39
CA LEU A 74 11.34 -5.27 11.64
C LEU A 74 10.26 -5.51 12.69
N GLY A 75 8.99 -5.50 12.27
CA GLY A 75 7.86 -5.85 13.14
C GLY A 75 7.96 -7.28 13.70
N ALA A 76 8.29 -8.24 12.84
CA ALA A 76 8.47 -9.64 13.25
C ALA A 76 9.65 -9.83 14.21
N ILE A 77 10.79 -9.17 13.95
CA ILE A 77 11.96 -9.21 14.83
C ILE A 77 11.60 -8.70 16.24
N LYS A 78 10.79 -7.63 16.37
CA LYS A 78 10.31 -7.18 17.69
C LYS A 78 9.42 -8.17 18.38
N LEU A 79 8.51 -8.82 17.65
CA LEU A 79 7.66 -9.86 18.24
C LEU A 79 8.50 -11.03 18.77
N VAL A 80 9.53 -11.45 18.04
CA VAL A 80 10.46 -12.49 18.48
C VAL A 80 11.29 -12.03 19.68
N ALA A 81 11.88 -10.83 19.61
CA ALA A 81 12.70 -10.26 20.67
C ALA A 81 11.92 -10.12 21.99
N SER A 82 10.68 -9.62 21.92
CA SER A 82 9.77 -9.53 23.07
C SER A 82 9.43 -10.90 23.65
N LYS A 83 9.16 -11.91 22.80
CA LYS A 83 8.90 -13.28 23.26
C LYS A 83 10.11 -13.95 23.93
N LEU A 84 11.32 -13.57 23.56
CA LEU A 84 12.55 -14.09 24.14
C LEU A 84 13.04 -13.28 25.36
N ASN A 85 12.23 -12.36 25.88
CA ASN A 85 12.61 -11.41 26.94
C ASN A 85 13.87 -10.59 26.63
N HIS A 86 14.19 -10.46 25.34
CA HIS A 86 15.27 -9.62 24.85
C HIS A 86 14.69 -8.29 24.39
N ASP A 87 14.24 -7.47 25.34
CA ASP A 87 13.83 -6.09 25.06
C ASP A 87 15.07 -5.22 24.80
N SER A 88 15.49 -5.22 23.54
CA SER A 88 16.53 -4.33 23.04
C SER A 88 16.01 -2.89 23.01
N LEU A 89 16.66 -2.01 23.79
CA LEU A 89 16.36 -0.58 23.86
C LEU A 89 16.47 0.08 22.47
N VAL A 90 17.40 -0.38 21.64
CA VAL A 90 17.60 0.07 20.25
C VAL A 90 16.45 -0.39 19.34
N LEU A 91 16.01 -1.64 19.48
CA LEU A 91 14.92 -2.18 18.66
C LEU A 91 13.59 -1.48 18.98
N ASN A 92 13.35 -1.19 20.26
CA ASN A 92 12.18 -0.44 20.69
C ASN A 92 12.22 1.01 20.16
N GLN A 93 13.36 1.70 20.22
CA GLN A 93 13.52 3.04 19.64
C GLN A 93 13.27 3.08 18.14
N ILE A 94 13.79 2.11 17.37
CA ILE A 94 13.57 2.03 15.92
C ILE A 94 12.08 1.86 15.60
N ILE A 95 11.37 1.03 16.37
CA ILE A 95 9.97 0.74 16.11
C ILE A 95 9.04 1.84 16.63
N ASP A 96 9.39 2.50 17.72
CA ASP A 96 8.65 3.65 18.21
C ASP A 96 8.81 4.84 17.25
N ALA A 97 10.00 5.01 16.62
CA ALA A 97 10.18 5.96 15.54
C ALA A 97 9.32 5.63 14.30
N LEU A 98 9.18 4.33 13.95
CA LEU A 98 8.29 3.87 12.89
C LEU A 98 6.80 4.10 13.20
N LYS A 99 6.38 3.92 14.45
CA LYS A 99 4.98 4.05 14.87
C LYS A 99 4.54 5.48 15.14
N ASN A 100 5.45 6.33 15.63
CA ASN A 100 5.11 7.69 16.05
C ASN A 100 5.37 8.74 14.97
N SER A 101 6.00 8.37 13.85
CA SER A 101 6.18 9.28 12.72
C SER A 101 5.03 9.16 11.73
N THR A 102 4.13 10.14 11.75
CA THR A 102 3.04 10.30 10.76
C THR A 102 3.56 10.23 9.32
N LEU A 103 4.77 10.75 9.08
CA LEU A 103 5.40 10.71 7.77
C LEU A 103 5.77 9.28 7.35
N LEU A 104 6.38 8.49 8.25
CA LEU A 104 6.69 7.08 7.97
C LEU A 104 5.41 6.26 7.77
N LEU A 105 4.37 6.50 8.57
CA LEU A 105 3.07 5.86 8.39
C LEU A 105 2.44 6.21 7.03
N MET A 106 2.52 7.47 6.59
CA MET A 106 2.04 7.85 5.26
C MET A 106 2.87 7.23 4.13
N ILE A 107 4.19 7.09 4.29
CA ILE A 107 5.04 6.38 3.32
C ILE A 107 4.65 4.91 3.24
N LEU A 108 4.42 4.24 4.38
CA LEU A 108 4.00 2.84 4.42
C LEU A 108 2.59 2.65 3.83
N ALA A 109 1.66 3.57 4.14
CA ALA A 109 0.33 3.58 3.53
C ALA A 109 0.42 3.74 2.01
N THR A 110 1.26 4.66 1.53
CA THR A 110 1.52 4.88 0.10
C THR A 110 2.16 3.64 -0.55
N ALA A 111 3.10 2.98 0.12
CA ALA A 111 3.71 1.75 -0.39
C ALA A 111 2.69 0.61 -0.50
N ALA A 112 1.80 0.48 0.49
CA ALA A 112 0.73 -0.52 0.46
C ALA A 112 -0.28 -0.24 -0.66
N THR A 113 -0.74 1.00 -0.81
CA THR A 113 -1.63 1.40 -1.91
C THR A 113 -0.95 1.26 -3.26
N LEU A 114 0.35 1.55 -3.36
CA LEU A 114 1.13 1.37 -4.58
C LEU A 114 1.19 -0.10 -4.99
N LYS A 115 1.35 -1.02 -4.05
CA LYS A 115 1.31 -2.46 -4.32
C LYS A 115 -0.03 -2.88 -4.93
N ALA A 116 -1.14 -2.37 -4.38
CA ALA A 116 -2.48 -2.62 -4.91
C ALA A 116 -2.66 -2.01 -6.31
N SER A 117 -2.19 -0.77 -6.53
CA SER A 117 -2.24 -0.11 -7.83
C SER A 117 -1.42 -0.85 -8.89
N ILE A 118 -0.21 -1.30 -8.57
CA ILE A 118 0.64 -2.10 -9.47
C ILE A 118 -0.07 -3.40 -9.86
N ALA A 119 -0.64 -4.13 -8.89
CA ALA A 119 -1.35 -5.37 -9.16
C ALA A 119 -2.55 -5.16 -10.09
N LEU A 120 -3.32 -4.08 -9.90
CA LEU A 120 -4.39 -3.70 -10.83
C LEU A 120 -3.84 -3.39 -12.21
N PHE A 121 -2.75 -2.61 -12.29
CA PHE A 121 -2.12 -2.27 -13.55
C PHE A 121 -1.70 -3.54 -14.31
N GLU A 122 -1.02 -4.47 -13.66
CA GLU A 122 -0.61 -5.78 -14.23
C GLU A 122 -1.81 -6.62 -14.71
N ILE A 123 -2.97 -6.55 -14.05
CA ILE A 123 -4.19 -7.25 -14.51
C ILE A 123 -4.70 -6.65 -15.84
N PHE A 124 -4.62 -5.33 -16.00
CA PHE A 124 -5.18 -4.64 -17.15
C PHE A 124 -4.19 -4.47 -18.32
N THR A 125 -2.90 -4.33 -18.04
CA THR A 125 -1.83 -4.31 -19.05
C THR A 125 -1.21 -5.70 -19.12
N ASN A 126 -1.38 -6.41 -20.25
CA ASN A 126 -0.84 -7.76 -20.49
C ASN A 126 0.72 -7.79 -20.54
N GLU A 127 1.41 -7.29 -19.51
CA GLU A 127 2.87 -7.39 -19.30
C GLU A 127 3.25 -8.40 -18.21
#